data_AF-A0A0D8ZP63-F1
#
_entry.id   AF-A0A0D8ZP63-F1
#
_cell.length_a   1.000
_cell.length_b   1.000
_cell.length_c   1.000
_cell.angle_alpha   90.00
_cell.angle_beta   90.00
_cell.angle_gamma   90.00
#
_symmetry.space_group_name_H-M   'P 1'
#
loop_
_entity.id
_entity.type
_entity.pdbx_description
1 polymer ?
#
loop_
_entity_poly.entity_id
_entity_poly.type
_entity_poly.pdbx_seq_one_letter_code
_entity_poly.pdbx_strand_id
1 'polypeptide(L)'
;MSNFRIAIRSARSFLKRCSPAYLNVEINRDLLKNFTALFSPEPKLLPPVADSSLRGRPHWRRITQVFQILDEATKDGMVSYPTLINCVREATGKGCSRKLISKWKLERGLR
;
A
#
# COMPACT_ATOMS: atom_id res chain seq x y z
N MET A 1 2.10 22.17 -15.11
CA MET A 1 1.83 21.39 -13.87
C MET A 1 2.51 21.96 -12.60
N SER A 2 3.02 23.21 -12.59
CA SER A 2 3.72 23.80 -11.42
C SER A 2 2.82 24.49 -10.38
N ASN A 3 1.70 25.09 -10.80
CA ASN A 3 0.90 25.96 -9.93
C ASN A 3 0.13 25.21 -8.83
N PHE A 4 -0.20 23.94 -9.08
CA PHE A 4 -0.96 23.10 -8.14
C PHE A 4 -0.18 22.75 -6.87
N ARG A 5 1.11 22.42 -7.02
CA ARG A 5 1.99 22.10 -5.88
C ARG A 5 2.22 23.33 -4.98
N ILE A 6 2.23 24.51 -5.59
CA ILE A 6 2.37 25.79 -4.89
C ILE A 6 1.10 26.07 -4.06
N ALA A 7 -0.09 25.87 -4.63
CA ALA A 7 -1.36 26.05 -3.93
C ALA A 7 -1.50 25.15 -2.69
N ILE A 8 -1.19 23.86 -2.82
CA ILE A 8 -1.22 22.92 -1.69
C ILE A 8 -0.23 23.34 -0.59
N ARG A 9 0.99 23.73 -0.98
CA ARG A 9 2.02 24.16 -0.03
C ARG A 9 1.61 25.43 0.71
N SER A 10 0.95 26.36 0.02
CA SER A 10 0.43 27.60 0.61
C SER A 10 -0.70 27.31 1.61
N ALA A 11 -1.70 26.53 1.21
CA ALA A 11 -2.81 26.12 2.09
C ALA A 11 -2.31 25.39 3.34
N ARG A 12 -1.30 24.52 3.20
CA ARG A 12 -0.67 23.81 4.31
C ARG A 12 0.03 24.73 5.29
N SER A 13 0.72 25.77 4.78
CA SER A 13 1.39 26.76 5.62
C SER A 13 0.38 27.60 6.40
N PHE A 14 -0.74 27.97 5.75
CA PHE A 14 -1.81 28.74 6.36
C PHE A 14 -2.50 27.97 7.50
N LEU A 15 -2.93 26.72 7.25
CA LEU A 15 -3.57 25.90 8.28
C LEU A 15 -2.67 25.64 9.50
N LYS A 16 -1.35 25.49 9.28
CA LYS A 16 -0.38 25.35 10.38
C LYS A 16 -0.24 26.61 11.23
N ARG A 17 -0.40 27.80 10.64
CA ARG A 17 -0.28 29.08 11.35
C ARG A 17 -1.55 29.43 12.13
N CYS A 18 -2.71 29.02 11.64
CA CYS A 18 -4.00 29.37 12.23
C CYS A 18 -4.54 28.34 13.25
N SER A 19 -3.89 27.18 13.40
CA SER A 19 -4.38 26.09 14.26
C SER A 19 -3.71 26.10 15.64
N PRO A 20 -4.47 26.19 16.75
CA PRO A 20 -3.94 26.03 18.10
C PRO A 20 -3.19 24.69 18.27
N ALA A 21 -2.13 24.67 19.08
CA ALA A 21 -1.22 23.51 19.18
C ALA A 21 -1.91 22.18 19.53
N TYR A 22 -3.02 22.21 20.26
CA TYR A 22 -3.81 21.03 20.65
C TYR A 22 -4.74 20.49 19.55
N LEU A 23 -5.04 21.29 18.52
CA LEU A 23 -5.89 20.92 17.37
C LEU A 23 -5.04 20.34 16.21
N ASN A 24 -3.71 20.35 16.35
CA ASN A 24 -2.76 20.20 15.25
C ASN A 24 -2.48 18.74 14.83
N VAL A 25 -2.86 17.74 15.63
CA VAL A 25 -2.38 16.36 15.45
C VAL A 25 -3.40 15.46 14.73
N GLU A 26 -4.66 15.44 15.18
CA GLU A 26 -5.69 14.57 14.59
C GLU A 26 -6.49 15.26 13.49
N ILE A 27 -6.99 16.47 13.75
CA ILE A 27 -7.83 17.21 12.80
C ILE A 27 -7.05 17.56 11.53
N ASN A 28 -5.77 17.92 11.64
CA ASN A 28 -4.92 18.12 10.47
C ASN A 28 -4.68 16.84 9.68
N ARG A 29 -4.61 15.68 10.33
CA ARG A 29 -4.34 14.41 9.64
C ARG A 29 -5.50 14.06 8.72
N ASP A 30 -6.72 14.19 9.23
CA ASP A 30 -7.92 13.81 8.49
C ASP A 30 -8.34 14.89 7.49
N LEU A 31 -8.16 16.18 7.81
CA LEU A 31 -8.29 17.25 6.80
C LEU A 31 -7.31 17.07 5.65
N LEU A 32 -6.03 16.78 5.91
CA LEU A 32 -5.04 16.56 4.85
C LEU A 32 -5.36 15.34 3.98
N LYS A 33 -5.85 14.24 4.56
CA LYS A 33 -6.31 13.08 3.80
C LYS A 33 -7.50 13.42 2.92
N ASN A 34 -8.49 14.13 3.46
CA ASN A 34 -9.71 14.49 2.76
C ASN A 34 -9.44 15.48 1.62
N PHE A 35 -8.58 16.49 1.83
CA PHE A 35 -8.15 17.39 0.75
C PHE A 35 -7.37 16.65 -0.34
N THR A 36 -6.55 15.66 0.01
CA THR A 36 -5.84 14.86 -0.99
C THR A 36 -6.81 13.99 -1.79
N ALA A 37 -7.85 13.45 -1.15
CA ALA A 37 -8.87 12.62 -1.79
C ALA A 37 -9.79 13.42 -2.72
N LEU A 38 -10.19 14.63 -2.33
CA LEU A 38 -11.13 15.47 -3.09
C LEU A 38 -10.57 16.01 -4.41
N PHE A 39 -9.25 16.15 -4.52
CA PHE A 39 -8.58 16.63 -5.73
C PHE A 39 -7.83 15.54 -6.49
N SER A 40 -7.94 14.28 -6.05
CA SER A 40 -7.49 13.12 -6.82
C SER A 40 -8.59 12.75 -7.83
N PRO A 41 -8.30 12.67 -9.14
CA PRO A 41 -9.32 12.39 -10.14
C PRO A 41 -9.75 10.94 -10.05
N GLU A 42 -10.85 10.66 -9.31
CA GLU A 42 -11.62 9.40 -9.24
C GLU A 42 -10.84 8.10 -8.95
N PRO A 43 -11.39 7.16 -8.16
CA PRO A 43 -10.79 5.84 -7.98
C PRO A 43 -11.03 5.03 -9.25
N LYS A 44 -10.19 5.23 -10.27
CA LYS A 44 -10.06 4.24 -11.34
C LYS A 44 -9.67 2.93 -10.67
N LEU A 45 -10.58 1.96 -10.70
CA LEU A 45 -10.28 0.54 -10.58
C LEU A 45 -9.11 0.23 -11.52
N LEU A 46 -7.89 0.39 -11.04
CA LEU A 46 -6.67 0.10 -11.78
C LEU A 46 -6.22 -1.31 -11.39
N PRO A 47 -5.81 -2.14 -12.37
CA PRO A 47 -5.27 -3.48 -12.13
C PRO A 47 -4.10 -3.41 -11.16
N PRO A 48 -3.77 -4.51 -10.45
CA PRO A 48 -2.90 -4.51 -9.26
C PRO A 48 -1.65 -3.70 -9.54
N VAL A 49 -1.59 -2.53 -8.92
CA VAL A 49 -0.51 -1.57 -9.08
C VAL A 49 0.76 -2.28 -8.66
N ALA A 50 1.63 -2.57 -9.63
CA ALA A 50 2.99 -2.97 -9.39
C ALA A 50 3.67 -1.87 -8.57
N ASP A 51 3.66 -2.07 -7.26
CA ASP A 51 4.14 -1.23 -6.18
C ASP A 51 5.51 -0.63 -6.56
N SER A 52 5.50 0.57 -7.16
CA SER A 52 6.69 1.27 -7.63
C SER A 52 7.63 1.67 -6.48
N SER A 53 7.14 1.55 -5.24
CA SER A 53 7.88 1.67 -3.97
C SER A 53 8.93 0.56 -3.74
N LEU A 54 8.79 -0.60 -4.41
CA LEU A 54 9.73 -1.71 -4.28
C LEU A 54 10.81 -1.74 -5.36
N ARG A 55 10.61 -1.06 -6.51
CA ARG A 55 11.62 -1.02 -7.58
C ARG A 55 12.89 -0.33 -7.08
N GLY A 56 13.95 -1.12 -6.88
CA GLY A 56 15.26 -0.65 -6.43
C GLY A 56 15.75 -1.25 -5.10
N ARG A 57 14.91 -1.95 -4.32
CA ARG A 57 15.38 -2.65 -3.11
C ARG A 57 15.92 -4.05 -3.45
N PRO A 58 17.03 -4.52 -2.87
CA PRO A 58 17.64 -5.82 -3.22
C PRO A 58 16.68 -7.03 -3.20
N HIS A 59 15.56 -6.94 -2.45
CA HIS A 59 14.60 -8.01 -2.26
C HIS A 59 13.31 -7.88 -3.10
N TRP A 60 13.18 -6.89 -3.98
CA TRP A 60 11.93 -6.65 -4.72
C TRP A 60 11.54 -7.83 -5.62
N ARG A 61 12.51 -8.40 -6.34
CA ARG A 61 12.29 -9.55 -7.26
C ARG A 61 11.69 -10.74 -6.53
N ARG A 62 12.22 -11.03 -5.33
CA ARG A 62 11.73 -12.13 -4.50
C ARG A 62 10.32 -11.87 -3.97
N ILE A 63 9.98 -10.63 -3.62
CA ILE A 63 8.60 -10.29 -3.21
C ILE A 63 7.63 -10.51 -4.37
N THR A 64 7.98 -10.06 -5.58
CA THR A 64 7.15 -10.26 -6.77
C THR A 64 6.93 -11.75 -7.06
N GLN A 65 7.98 -12.57 -7.00
CA GLN A 65 7.87 -14.02 -7.18
C GLN A 65 6.97 -14.66 -6.12
N VAL A 66 7.15 -14.30 -4.84
CA VAL A 66 6.31 -14.81 -3.76
C VAL A 66 4.85 -14.45 -3.99
N PHE A 67 4.54 -13.22 -4.39
CA PHE A 67 3.16 -12.80 -4.64
C PHE A 67 2.53 -13.52 -5.83
N GLN A 68 3.30 -13.80 -6.89
CA GLN A 68 2.84 -14.62 -8.01
C GLN A 68 2.48 -16.04 -7.58
N ILE A 69 3.35 -16.68 -6.78
CA ILE A 69 3.08 -18.03 -6.25
C ILE A 69 1.84 -18.03 -5.36
N LEU A 70 1.69 -17.02 -4.50
CA LEU A 70 0.50 -16.89 -3.65
C LEU A 70 -0.78 -16.71 -4.48
N ASP A 71 -0.73 -15.92 -5.55
CA ASP A 71 -1.87 -15.75 -6.46
C ASP A 71 -2.28 -17.07 -7.13
N GLU A 72 -1.31 -17.90 -7.53
CA GLU A 72 -1.56 -19.22 -8.09
C GLU A 72 -2.17 -20.16 -7.05
N ALA A 73 -1.57 -20.25 -5.86
CA ALA A 73 -2.08 -21.08 -4.77
C ALA A 73 -3.51 -20.72 -4.35
N THR A 74 -3.89 -19.45 -4.48
CA THR A 74 -5.24 -18.99 -4.16
C THR A 74 -6.26 -19.39 -5.23
N LYS A 75 -5.85 -19.52 -6.50
CA LYS A 75 -6.70 -20.09 -7.56
C LYS A 75 -7.05 -21.53 -7.28
N ASP A 76 -6.14 -22.26 -6.64
CA ASP A 76 -6.35 -23.64 -6.18
C ASP A 76 -7.19 -23.71 -4.88
N GLY A 77 -7.69 -22.57 -4.39
CA GLY A 77 -8.55 -22.48 -3.20
C GLY A 77 -7.78 -22.47 -1.88
N MET A 78 -6.45 -22.35 -1.89
CA MET A 78 -5.65 -22.30 -0.66
C MET A 78 -5.66 -20.90 -0.04
N VAL A 79 -6.24 -20.76 1.15
CA VAL A 79 -6.34 -19.45 1.85
C VAL A 79 -5.61 -19.44 3.20
N SER A 80 -5.23 -20.61 3.71
CA SER A 80 -4.65 -20.77 5.05
C SER A 80 -3.16 -20.39 5.08
N TYR A 81 -2.73 -19.71 6.15
CA TYR A 81 -1.33 -19.31 6.32
C TYR A 81 -0.32 -20.47 6.23
N PRO A 82 -0.46 -21.59 6.96
CA PRO A 82 0.49 -22.70 6.88
C PRO A 82 0.60 -23.29 5.47
N THR A 83 -0.52 -23.46 4.74
CA THR A 83 -0.50 -23.98 3.36
C THR A 83 0.19 -23.01 2.41
N LEU A 84 -0.09 -21.70 2.52
CA LEU A 84 0.57 -20.68 1.72
C LEU A 84 2.08 -20.60 1.98
N ILE A 85 2.51 -20.74 3.24
CA ILE A 85 3.94 -20.76 3.59
C ILE A 85 4.63 -21.99 3.00
N ASN A 86 4.00 -23.16 3.07
CA ASN A 86 4.53 -24.39 2.50
C ASN A 86 4.65 -24.30 0.98
N CYS A 87 3.62 -23.82 0.29
CA CYS A 87 3.63 -23.63 -1.16
C CYS A 87 4.79 -22.71 -1.60
N VAL A 88 4.97 -21.56 -0.93
CA VAL A 88 6.10 -20.66 -1.23
C VAL A 88 7.45 -21.31 -0.94
N ARG A 89 7.54 -22.14 0.11
CA ARG A 89 8.77 -22.87 0.47
C ARG A 89 9.10 -23.94 -0.56
N GLU A 90 8.11 -24.67 -1.07
CA GLU A 90 8.30 -25.68 -2.11
C GLU A 90 8.76 -25.04 -3.43
N ALA A 91 8.16 -23.92 -3.82
CA ALA A 91 8.51 -23.22 -5.06
C ALA A 91 9.86 -22.48 -5.01
N THR A 92 10.25 -21.92 -3.85
CA THR A 92 11.45 -21.05 -3.75
C THR A 92 12.57 -21.61 -2.87
N GLY A 93 12.38 -22.79 -2.27
CA GLY A 93 13.26 -23.39 -1.27
C GLY A 93 13.32 -22.67 0.08
N LYS A 94 12.65 -21.51 0.22
CA LYS A 94 12.68 -20.67 1.42
C LYS A 94 11.29 -20.17 1.76
N GLY A 95 10.81 -20.47 2.97
CA GLY A 95 9.53 -19.96 3.45
C GLY A 95 9.44 -18.42 3.46
N CYS A 96 8.23 -17.91 3.41
CA CYS A 96 7.95 -16.49 3.58
C CYS A 96 7.36 -16.18 4.97
N SER A 97 7.50 -14.94 5.43
CA SER A 97 6.96 -14.52 6.71
C SER A 97 5.44 -14.33 6.64
N ARG A 98 4.76 -14.55 7.77
CA ARG A 98 3.31 -14.29 7.87
C ARG A 98 2.97 -12.83 7.54
N LYS A 99 3.81 -11.87 7.95
CA LYS A 99 3.63 -10.44 7.64
C LYS A 99 3.58 -10.18 6.13
N LEU A 100 4.40 -10.88 5.35
CA LEU A 100 4.42 -10.72 3.89
C LEU A 100 3.13 -11.24 3.26
N ILE A 101 2.63 -12.39 3.73
CA ILE A 101 1.32 -12.94 3.33
C ILE A 101 0.20 -12.00 3.75
N SER A 102 0.24 -11.42 4.96
CA SER A 102 -0.75 -10.44 5.40
C SER A 102 -0.77 -9.20 4.51
N LYS A 103 0.40 -8.69 4.10
CA LYS A 103 0.49 -7.56 3.16
C LYS A 103 -0.14 -7.93 1.81
N TRP A 104 0.21 -9.10 1.27
CA TRP A 104 -0.37 -9.61 0.03
C TRP A 104 -1.90 -9.75 0.11
N LYS A 105 -2.43 -10.32 1.21
CA LYS A 105 -3.88 -10.44 1.44
C LYS A 105 -4.58 -9.08 1.45
N LEU A 106 -4.01 -8.08 2.13
CA LEU A 106 -4.53 -6.71 2.16
C LEU A 106 -4.53 -6.07 0.76
N GLU A 107 -3.45 -6.24 0.00
CA GLU A 107 -3.37 -5.72 -1.38
C GLU A 107 -4.40 -6.35 -2.32
N ARG A 108 -4.87 -7.56 -2.02
CA ARG A 108 -5.89 -8.29 -2.77
C ARG A 108 -7.30 -8.20 -2.20
N GLY A 109 -7.50 -7.47 -1.10
CA GLY A 109 -8.79 -7.36 -0.43
C GLY A 109 -9.29 -8.67 0.20
N LEU A 110 -8.40 -9.65 0.38
CA LEU A 110 -8.69 -10.92 1.03
C LEU A 110 -8.60 -10.70 2.55
N ARG A 111 -9.75 -10.50 3.20
CA ARG A 111 -9.83 -10.36 4.66
C ARG A 111 -9.87 -11.72 5.35
#